data_AF-A0A8J6KT62-F1
#
_entry.id   AF-A0A8J6KT62-F1
#
_cell.length_a   1.000
_cell.length_b   1.000
_cell.length_c   1.000
_cell.angle_alpha   90.00
_cell.angle_beta   90.00
_cell.angle_gamma   90.00
#
_symmetry.space_group_name_H-M   'P 1'
#
loop_
_entity.id
_entity.type
_entity.pdbx_description
1 polymer ?
#
loop_
_entity_poly.entity_id
_entity_poly.type
_entity_poly.pdbx_seq_one_letter_code
_entity_poly.pdbx_strand_id
1 'polypeptide(L)'
;MPRGSADGTQLSQICCHSPQTLLALESSHRQTREIRDPSTMFSQELWLENERKCAMVRKSKPGRKRQELLAIALGVKISSLVRRAALTHDNHFNYEKTHNFKVHTFRGPHWCEYCANFMWGLIAQGVRCSDCGLNVHKQCSKHVPNDCQPDLKRIKKVYCCDLTTLVKAHNTQRPMVVDICIREIEARGLKSEGIYRVSGFTEHIEDVKMAFDRDGEKADISANIYPDINIITGALKLYFRDLPIPVITYDTYSKFIEAAKISNADERLEAVHEVLMLLPPAHYETLRYLMIHLKKVTMNEKDNLMNAENLGIVFGPTLMRPPEDSTLTTLHDMRYQKLIVQILIENEDVLF
;
A
#
# COMPACT_ATOMS: atom_id res chain seq x y z
N MET A 1 -36.22 -21.39 -49.81
CA MET A 1 -35.84 -20.30 -50.74
C MET A 1 -34.66 -19.54 -50.14
N PRO A 2 -33.52 -19.42 -50.85
CA PRO A 2 -32.43 -18.54 -50.43
C PRO A 2 -32.05 -17.48 -51.49
N ARG A 3 -31.53 -16.34 -51.03
CA ARG A 3 -30.64 -15.37 -51.69
C ARG A 3 -29.70 -14.91 -50.55
N GLY A 4 -28.37 -14.93 -50.59
CA GLY A 4 -27.42 -14.48 -51.62
C GLY A 4 -26.89 -13.09 -51.20
N SER A 5 -25.60 -12.73 -51.24
CA SER A 5 -24.36 -13.41 -51.69
C SER A 5 -23.13 -12.48 -51.51
N ALA A 6 -21.91 -13.04 -51.44
CA ALA A 6 -20.58 -12.37 -51.62
C ALA A 6 -20.16 -11.29 -50.58
N ASP A 7 -18.90 -10.95 -50.30
CA ASP A 7 -17.53 -11.32 -50.77
C ASP A 7 -16.60 -11.39 -49.52
N GLY A 8 -15.36 -11.88 -49.52
CA GLY A 8 -14.50 -12.48 -50.56
C GLY A 8 -13.07 -12.66 -50.01
N THR A 9 -12.43 -13.80 -50.26
CA THR A 9 -11.08 -14.14 -49.74
C THR A 9 -10.08 -14.24 -50.89
N GLN A 10 -8.86 -13.72 -50.75
CA GLN A 10 -7.75 -14.05 -51.66
C GLN A 10 -6.42 -14.33 -50.93
N LEU A 11 -5.66 -15.24 -51.54
CA LEU A 11 -4.37 -15.80 -51.12
C LEU A 11 -3.36 -15.62 -52.27
N SER A 12 -2.10 -16.06 -52.06
CA SER A 12 -1.00 -16.15 -53.06
C SER A 12 -0.24 -14.83 -53.35
N GLN A 13 1.05 -14.80 -53.75
CA GLN A 13 2.08 -15.85 -53.84
C GLN A 13 3.52 -15.29 -53.86
N ILE A 14 4.46 -16.20 -53.58
CA ILE A 14 5.95 -16.21 -53.67
C ILE A 14 6.60 -15.41 -54.82
N CYS A 15 7.77 -14.78 -54.57
CA CYS A 15 8.95 -14.84 -55.48
C CYS A 15 10.28 -14.38 -54.84
N CYS A 16 11.42 -14.83 -55.40
CA CYS A 16 12.79 -14.63 -54.86
C CYS A 16 13.72 -13.95 -55.89
N HIS A 17 14.70 -13.13 -55.47
CA HIS A 17 16.15 -13.20 -55.81
C HIS A 17 16.98 -12.00 -55.28
N SER A 18 18.31 -12.18 -55.22
CA SER A 18 19.40 -11.36 -54.64
C SER A 18 20.30 -10.75 -55.77
N PRO A 19 21.60 -10.31 -55.64
CA PRO A 19 22.56 -10.27 -54.50
C PRO A 19 23.57 -9.05 -54.43
N GLN A 20 24.65 -9.22 -53.62
CA GLN A 20 25.95 -8.48 -53.51
C GLN A 20 25.98 -7.34 -52.45
N THR A 21 27.00 -7.17 -51.58
CA THR A 21 28.43 -7.61 -51.54
C THR A 21 28.84 -7.83 -50.04
N LEU A 22 29.44 -8.95 -49.58
CA LEU A 22 30.90 -9.26 -49.46
C LEU A 22 31.74 -8.05 -48.95
N LEU A 23 32.66 -8.08 -47.97
CA LEU A 23 33.33 -9.05 -47.07
C LEU A 23 33.60 -8.30 -45.72
N ALA A 24 34.21 -8.76 -44.62
CA ALA A 24 34.99 -9.95 -44.19
C ALA A 24 34.92 -9.99 -42.61
N LEU A 25 35.49 -10.89 -41.80
CA LEU A 25 36.27 -12.15 -41.94
C LEU A 25 36.20 -12.91 -40.58
N GLU A 26 36.48 -14.21 -40.56
CA GLU A 26 36.81 -15.00 -39.36
C GLU A 26 38.04 -15.89 -39.63
N SER A 27 38.93 -16.05 -38.64
CA SER A 27 39.95 -17.12 -38.57
C SER A 27 40.45 -17.23 -37.11
N SER A 28 40.13 -18.27 -36.34
CA SER A 28 40.54 -19.69 -36.42
C SER A 28 41.94 -19.99 -35.82
N HIS A 29 41.93 -20.72 -34.69
CA HIS A 29 42.90 -21.73 -34.23
C HIS A 29 44.44 -21.50 -34.32
N ARG A 30 45.15 -21.42 -33.16
CA ARG A 30 46.00 -22.50 -32.56
C ARG A 30 46.99 -22.06 -31.44
N GLN A 31 47.35 -23.06 -30.61
CA GLN A 31 48.63 -23.29 -29.89
C GLN A 31 49.09 -22.41 -28.70
N THR A 32 48.75 -22.88 -27.49
CA THR A 32 49.66 -23.42 -26.43
C THR A 32 51.06 -22.82 -26.14
N ARG A 33 51.38 -22.77 -24.82
CA ARG A 33 52.70 -22.63 -24.14
C ARG A 33 53.24 -21.17 -24.06
N GLU A 34 53.95 -20.71 -23.02
CA GLU A 34 54.52 -21.36 -21.81
C GLU A 34 54.84 -20.32 -20.69
N ILE A 35 54.80 -20.73 -19.41
CA ILE A 35 55.78 -20.41 -18.32
C ILE A 35 55.75 -19.07 -17.48
N ARG A 36 55.61 -19.27 -16.15
CA ARG A 36 56.17 -18.56 -14.95
C ARG A 36 55.77 -17.12 -14.54
N ASP A 37 55.08 -17.07 -13.39
CA ASP A 37 55.27 -16.13 -12.25
C ASP A 37 56.71 -16.31 -11.65
N PRO A 38 57.35 -15.40 -10.85
CA PRO A 38 56.70 -14.43 -9.97
C PRO A 38 57.33 -13.03 -9.71
N SER A 39 56.50 -12.16 -9.12
CA SER A 39 56.81 -11.10 -8.13
C SER A 39 57.84 -9.98 -8.43
N THR A 40 57.37 -8.73 -8.43
CA THR A 40 58.00 -7.59 -7.70
C THR A 40 57.00 -6.43 -7.49
N MET A 41 57.22 -5.62 -6.45
CA MET A 41 56.28 -4.63 -5.91
C MET A 41 56.52 -3.20 -6.43
N PHE A 42 55.43 -2.41 -6.45
CA PHE A 42 55.36 -0.95 -6.19
C PHE A 42 56.29 0.03 -6.96
N SER A 43 55.69 1.02 -7.62
CA SER A 43 55.69 2.39 -7.04
C SER A 43 54.58 3.30 -7.58
N GLN A 44 54.25 4.32 -6.79
CA GLN A 44 53.02 5.09 -6.67
C GLN A 44 52.56 5.98 -7.86
N GLU A 45 53.21 5.98 -9.01
CA GLU A 45 52.98 7.02 -10.04
C GLU A 45 51.67 6.86 -10.85
N LEU A 46 51.15 5.63 -11.00
CA LEU A 46 49.86 5.37 -11.69
C LEU A 46 48.61 5.81 -10.91
N TRP A 47 48.72 6.17 -9.63
CA TRP A 47 47.57 6.61 -8.83
C TRP A 47 47.25 8.10 -8.99
N LEU A 48 48.25 8.96 -9.18
CA LEU A 48 48.06 10.43 -9.26
C LEU A 48 47.56 10.91 -10.62
N GLU A 49 47.86 10.19 -11.71
CA GLU A 49 47.36 10.50 -13.06
C GLU A 49 45.83 10.28 -13.17
N ASN A 50 45.29 9.31 -12.44
CA ASN A 50 43.86 8.97 -12.47
C ASN A 50 43.00 9.91 -11.61
N GLU A 51 43.51 10.46 -10.50
CA GLU A 51 42.73 11.38 -9.65
C GLU A 51 42.41 12.71 -10.36
N ARG A 52 43.29 13.18 -11.25
CA ARG A 52 43.07 14.43 -12.01
C ARG A 52 41.92 14.35 -13.02
N LYS A 53 41.45 13.16 -13.41
CA LYS A 53 40.25 12.98 -14.26
C LYS A 53 38.94 12.85 -13.47
N CYS A 54 38.98 12.71 -12.14
CA CYS A 54 37.78 12.56 -11.31
C CYS A 54 37.30 13.89 -10.66
N ALA A 55 38.05 14.98 -10.81
CA ALA A 55 37.86 16.21 -10.03
C ALA A 55 37.00 17.31 -10.71
N MET A 56 35.96 16.98 -11.51
CA MET A 56 35.03 18.02 -12.00
C MET A 56 33.58 17.62 -12.36
N VAL A 57 32.94 16.69 -11.63
CA VAL A 57 31.46 16.60 -11.60
C VAL A 57 30.97 16.45 -10.16
N ARG A 58 30.13 17.38 -9.69
CA ARG A 58 29.64 17.41 -8.30
C ARG A 58 28.40 16.53 -8.10
N LYS A 59 28.47 15.67 -7.07
CA LYS A 59 27.38 15.21 -6.18
C LYS A 59 26.13 14.58 -6.80
N SER A 60 26.10 13.25 -6.82
CA SER A 60 24.90 12.47 -6.47
C SER A 60 25.26 11.42 -5.41
N LYS A 61 24.29 11.00 -4.57
CA LYS A 61 24.51 9.95 -3.55
C LYS A 61 24.70 8.59 -4.24
N PRO A 62 25.52 7.67 -3.71
CA PRO A 62 25.70 6.34 -4.31
C PRO A 62 24.39 5.55 -4.26
N GLY A 63 23.80 5.26 -5.43
CA GLY A 63 22.49 4.60 -5.54
C GLY A 63 22.55 3.07 -5.42
N ARG A 64 21.40 2.47 -5.06
CA ARG A 64 21.16 1.00 -4.92
C ARG A 64 21.77 0.15 -6.04
N LYS A 65 21.83 0.66 -7.27
CA LYS A 65 22.41 0.01 -8.47
C LYS A 65 23.80 -0.62 -8.28
N ARG A 66 24.65 -0.13 -7.38
CA ARG A 66 25.97 -0.75 -7.13
C ARG A 66 25.88 -2.02 -6.27
N GLN A 67 24.88 -2.14 -5.39
CA GLN A 67 24.62 -3.36 -4.62
C GLN A 67 23.88 -4.40 -5.47
N GLU A 68 22.97 -3.98 -6.35
CA GLU A 68 22.25 -4.84 -7.31
C GLU A 68 23.21 -5.63 -8.22
N LEU A 69 24.18 -4.95 -8.83
CA LEU A 69 25.20 -5.60 -9.68
C LEU A 69 26.11 -6.56 -8.88
N LEU A 70 26.39 -6.24 -7.62
CA LEU A 70 27.16 -7.12 -6.72
C LEU A 70 26.40 -8.38 -6.35
N ALA A 71 25.10 -8.30 -6.03
CA ALA A 71 24.28 -9.46 -5.70
C ALA A 71 24.12 -10.43 -6.88
N ILE A 72 23.96 -9.90 -8.10
CA ILE A 72 23.89 -10.70 -9.33
C ILE A 72 25.25 -11.35 -9.65
N ALA A 73 26.36 -10.64 -9.45
CA ALA A 73 27.71 -11.17 -9.66
C ALA A 73 28.14 -12.23 -8.63
N LEU A 74 27.51 -12.26 -7.44
CA LEU A 74 27.83 -13.18 -6.35
C LEU A 74 27.02 -14.49 -6.35
N GLY A 75 26.15 -14.73 -7.34
CA GLY A 75 25.47 -16.02 -7.53
C GLY A 75 24.46 -16.40 -6.44
N VAL A 76 24.00 -15.45 -5.64
CA VAL A 76 23.01 -15.68 -4.58
C VAL A 76 21.64 -16.00 -5.19
N LYS A 77 20.91 -16.98 -4.63
CA LYS A 77 19.50 -17.23 -4.99
C LYS A 77 18.62 -16.07 -4.52
N ILE A 78 18.48 -15.05 -5.34
CA ILE A 78 17.53 -13.94 -5.16
C ILE A 78 16.11 -14.49 -5.43
N SER A 79 15.15 -14.23 -4.53
CA SER A 79 13.76 -14.71 -4.68
C SER A 79 13.07 -14.15 -5.94
N SER A 80 11.98 -14.79 -6.34
CA SER A 80 11.02 -14.32 -7.36
C SER A 80 10.58 -12.88 -7.07
N LEU A 81 10.23 -12.62 -5.82
CA LEU A 81 9.65 -11.38 -5.33
C LEU A 81 10.63 -10.19 -5.43
N VAL A 82 11.89 -10.33 -5.00
CA VAL A 82 12.91 -9.28 -5.16
C VAL A 82 13.17 -8.94 -6.64
N ARG A 83 13.02 -9.93 -7.54
CA ARG A 83 13.08 -9.69 -9.00
C ARG A 83 11.85 -8.97 -9.55
N ARG A 84 10.66 -9.18 -9.00
CA ARG A 84 9.42 -8.48 -9.44
C ARG A 84 9.34 -7.06 -8.88
N ALA A 85 9.78 -6.82 -7.65
CA ALA A 85 9.82 -5.49 -7.03
C ALA A 85 10.70 -4.49 -7.81
N ALA A 86 11.68 -4.98 -8.57
CA ALA A 86 12.54 -4.17 -9.43
C ALA A 86 11.90 -3.75 -10.78
N LEU A 87 10.67 -4.17 -11.08
CA LEU A 87 10.04 -4.04 -12.42
C LEU A 87 8.71 -3.27 -12.46
N THR A 88 8.23 -2.73 -11.34
CA THR A 88 6.94 -2.02 -11.28
C THR A 88 7.03 -0.58 -11.82
N HIS A 89 6.71 -0.42 -13.11
CA HIS A 89 6.53 0.88 -13.76
C HIS A 89 5.08 1.41 -13.65
N ASP A 90 4.95 2.72 -13.47
CA ASP A 90 3.80 3.60 -13.74
C ASP A 90 2.39 2.97 -13.76
N ASN A 91 1.81 2.78 -12.57
CA ASN A 91 0.37 2.58 -12.43
C ASN A 91 -0.37 3.92 -12.56
N HIS A 92 -0.93 4.18 -13.74
CA HIS A 92 -2.02 5.14 -13.91
C HIS A 92 -3.29 4.54 -13.28
N PHE A 93 -3.43 4.69 -11.95
CA PHE A 93 -4.47 4.02 -11.16
C PHE A 93 -5.87 4.32 -11.72
N ASN A 94 -6.52 3.30 -12.29
CA ASN A 94 -7.93 3.39 -12.66
C ASN A 94 -8.76 3.66 -11.40
N TYR A 95 -9.47 4.79 -11.41
CA TYR A 95 -10.19 5.30 -10.26
C TYR A 95 -11.48 4.49 -10.07
N GLU A 96 -11.55 3.72 -8.98
CA GLU A 96 -12.78 3.07 -8.56
C GLU A 96 -13.12 3.45 -7.11
N LYS A 97 -14.35 3.90 -6.88
CA LYS A 97 -14.97 4.08 -5.55
C LYS A 97 -16.49 3.96 -5.66
N THR A 98 -17.06 3.00 -4.95
CA THR A 98 -18.50 2.83 -4.78
C THR A 98 -19.15 4.03 -4.07
N HIS A 99 -20.41 4.31 -4.41
CA HIS A 99 -21.21 5.38 -3.78
C HIS A 99 -21.89 4.89 -2.50
N ASN A 100 -21.70 5.60 -1.38
CA ASN A 100 -22.34 5.33 -0.09
C ASN A 100 -23.80 5.84 -0.04
N PHE A 101 -24.66 5.21 -0.85
CA PHE A 101 -26.07 5.57 -0.97
C PHE A 101 -26.87 5.24 0.29
N LYS A 102 -27.53 6.25 0.87
CA LYS A 102 -28.50 6.10 1.96
C LYS A 102 -29.88 6.60 1.54
N VAL A 103 -30.93 5.94 2.03
CA VAL A 103 -32.32 6.35 1.78
C VAL A 103 -32.53 7.78 2.27
N HIS A 104 -33.14 8.61 1.42
CA HIS A 104 -33.25 10.05 1.68
C HIS A 104 -34.65 10.57 1.37
N THR A 105 -35.20 11.37 2.30
CA THR A 105 -36.45 12.11 2.09
C THR A 105 -36.12 13.51 1.58
N PHE A 106 -36.52 13.78 0.34
CA PHE A 106 -36.29 15.05 -0.33
C PHE A 106 -37.36 16.08 0.04
N ARG A 107 -36.92 17.30 0.38
CA ARG A 107 -37.83 18.43 0.67
C ARG A 107 -38.14 19.16 -0.63
N GLY A 108 -39.31 18.88 -1.20
CA GLY A 108 -39.78 19.46 -2.47
C GLY A 108 -39.41 18.61 -3.70
N PRO A 109 -39.84 19.04 -4.91
CA PRO A 109 -39.60 18.31 -6.16
C PRO A 109 -38.11 18.07 -6.44
N HIS A 110 -37.73 16.80 -6.70
CA HIS A 110 -36.35 16.42 -7.04
C HIS A 110 -36.34 15.39 -8.18
N TRP A 111 -35.26 15.39 -8.97
CA TRP A 111 -35.05 14.49 -10.10
C TRP A 111 -33.83 13.61 -9.86
N CYS A 112 -33.85 12.41 -10.44
CA CYS A 112 -32.75 11.46 -10.37
C CYS A 112 -31.64 11.87 -11.33
N GLU A 113 -30.43 12.06 -10.81
CA GLU A 113 -29.27 12.53 -11.58
C GLU A 113 -28.73 11.47 -12.56
N TYR A 114 -29.15 10.20 -12.44
CA TYR A 114 -28.78 9.12 -13.37
C TYR A 114 -29.70 9.01 -14.59
N CYS A 115 -31.03 9.01 -14.38
CA CYS A 115 -32.01 8.80 -15.47
C CYS A 115 -32.81 10.06 -15.84
N ALA A 116 -32.48 11.22 -15.25
CA ALA A 116 -33.16 12.51 -15.40
C ALA A 116 -34.67 12.53 -15.08
N ASN A 117 -35.26 11.43 -14.58
CA ASN A 117 -36.68 11.32 -14.27
C ASN A 117 -37.00 11.77 -12.84
N PHE A 118 -38.24 12.23 -12.63
CA PHE A 118 -38.72 12.70 -11.34
C PHE A 118 -38.72 11.61 -10.25
N MET A 119 -38.39 11.99 -9.00
CA MET A 119 -38.42 11.10 -7.83
C MET A 119 -39.75 11.22 -7.09
N TRP A 120 -40.70 10.34 -7.44
CA TRP A 120 -42.05 10.32 -6.87
C TRP A 120 -42.08 9.93 -5.38
N GLY A 121 -43.01 10.54 -4.63
CA GLY A 121 -43.33 10.20 -3.25
C GLY A 121 -43.24 11.38 -2.27
N LEU A 122 -43.83 11.21 -1.08
CA LEU A 122 -43.77 12.21 0.00
C LEU A 122 -42.58 11.99 0.95
N ILE A 123 -42.10 10.75 1.07
CA ILE A 123 -40.97 10.34 1.90
C ILE A 123 -40.13 9.31 1.15
N ALA A 124 -38.84 9.21 1.48
CA ALA A 124 -37.91 8.19 0.96
C ALA A 124 -37.93 8.03 -0.58
N GLN A 125 -38.08 9.13 -1.33
CA GLN A 125 -38.29 9.12 -2.79
C GLN A 125 -37.10 8.56 -3.58
N GLY A 126 -35.93 8.51 -2.96
CA GLY A 126 -34.71 7.97 -3.55
C GLY A 126 -33.62 7.76 -2.52
N VAL A 127 -32.39 7.72 -3.01
CA VAL A 127 -31.18 7.65 -2.20
C VAL A 127 -30.28 8.84 -2.50
N ARG A 128 -29.52 9.25 -1.48
CA ARG A 128 -28.46 10.25 -1.58
C ARG A 128 -27.14 9.59 -1.19
N CYS A 129 -26.11 9.77 -2.00
CA CYS A 129 -24.76 9.37 -1.62
C CYS A 129 -24.29 10.26 -0.47
N SER A 130 -23.85 9.65 0.64
CA SER A 130 -23.39 10.37 1.82
C SER A 130 -22.12 11.19 1.55
N ASP A 131 -21.29 10.70 0.61
CA ASP A 131 -19.93 11.18 0.40
C ASP A 131 -19.90 12.32 -0.64
N CYS A 132 -20.48 12.12 -1.83
CA CYS A 132 -20.52 13.11 -2.90
C CYS A 132 -21.83 13.92 -2.96
N GLY A 133 -22.92 13.42 -2.37
CA GLY A 133 -24.23 14.06 -2.42
C GLY A 133 -25.12 13.73 -3.62
N LEU A 134 -24.66 12.87 -4.55
CA LEU A 134 -25.41 12.41 -5.73
C LEU A 134 -26.78 11.81 -5.35
N ASN A 135 -27.84 12.22 -6.05
CA ASN A 135 -29.23 11.88 -5.74
C ASN A 135 -29.85 11.06 -6.87
N VAL A 136 -30.27 9.83 -6.59
CA VAL A 136 -30.83 8.92 -7.60
C VAL A 136 -31.98 8.09 -7.04
N HIS A 137 -32.80 7.50 -7.91
CA HIS A 137 -33.77 6.48 -7.46
C HIS A 137 -33.06 5.29 -6.83
N LYS A 138 -33.72 4.62 -5.87
CA LYS A 138 -33.21 3.39 -5.23
C LYS A 138 -32.85 2.28 -6.23
N GLN A 139 -33.53 2.19 -7.37
CA GLN A 139 -33.17 1.23 -8.43
C GLN A 139 -32.01 1.72 -9.29
N CYS A 140 -31.98 3.00 -9.69
CA CYS A 140 -30.88 3.60 -10.44
C CYS A 140 -29.53 3.50 -9.71
N SER A 141 -29.52 3.55 -8.37
CA SER A 141 -28.31 3.41 -7.55
C SER A 141 -27.49 2.13 -7.79
N LYS A 142 -28.12 1.07 -8.33
CA LYS A 142 -27.47 -0.20 -8.71
C LYS A 142 -26.74 -0.14 -10.07
N HIS A 143 -26.96 0.93 -10.83
CA HIS A 143 -26.45 1.13 -12.19
C HIS A 143 -25.54 2.36 -12.30
N VAL A 144 -25.44 3.17 -11.24
CA VAL A 144 -24.48 4.28 -11.16
C VAL A 144 -23.05 3.69 -11.14
N PRO A 145 -22.11 4.20 -11.97
CA PRO A 145 -20.72 3.75 -11.95
C PRO A 145 -20.03 3.96 -10.60
N ASN A 146 -18.92 3.25 -10.37
CA ASN A 146 -18.08 3.39 -9.18
C ASN A 146 -17.12 4.59 -9.30
N ASP A 147 -17.67 5.77 -9.58
CA ASP A 147 -16.94 7.02 -9.86
C ASP A 147 -17.09 8.08 -8.74
N CYS A 148 -17.47 7.67 -7.54
CA CYS A 148 -17.85 8.56 -6.44
C CYS A 148 -16.73 9.55 -6.05
N GLN A 149 -16.86 10.84 -6.37
CA GLN A 149 -15.97 11.93 -5.94
C GLN A 149 -16.51 12.61 -4.67
N PRO A 150 -15.94 12.39 -3.47
CA PRO A 150 -16.50 12.92 -2.22
C PRO A 150 -16.37 14.45 -2.10
N ASP A 151 -17.40 15.10 -1.54
CA ASP A 151 -17.41 16.54 -1.27
C ASP A 151 -17.01 16.79 0.20
N LEU A 152 -15.91 17.51 0.41
CA LEU A 152 -15.38 17.85 1.72
C LEU A 152 -16.43 18.55 2.62
N LYS A 153 -17.37 19.31 2.06
CA LYS A 153 -18.46 19.97 2.82
C LYS A 153 -19.44 18.99 3.46
N ARG A 154 -19.44 17.72 3.03
CA ARG A 154 -20.32 16.66 3.53
C ARG A 154 -19.64 15.78 4.58
N ILE A 155 -18.31 15.75 4.59
CA ILE A 155 -17.50 14.97 5.53
C ILE A 155 -17.31 15.80 6.80
N LYS A 156 -18.15 15.50 7.81
CA LYS A 156 -18.21 16.24 9.09
C LYS A 156 -17.36 15.65 10.22
N LYS A 157 -16.67 14.54 9.94
CA LYS A 157 -15.90 13.73 10.90
C LYS A 157 -14.74 13.07 10.15
N VAL A 158 -13.65 12.86 10.88
CA VAL A 158 -12.44 12.21 10.39
C VAL A 158 -12.44 10.75 10.85
N TYR A 159 -12.78 10.50 12.11
CA TYR A 159 -13.05 9.16 12.64
C TYR A 159 -14.39 8.63 12.11
N CYS A 160 -14.50 7.31 11.99
CA CYS A 160 -15.64 6.61 11.37
C CYS A 160 -15.93 6.99 9.90
N CYS A 161 -15.08 7.80 9.26
CA CYS A 161 -15.11 8.00 7.82
C CYS A 161 -14.47 6.79 7.11
N ASP A 162 -14.98 6.43 5.94
CA ASP A 162 -14.30 5.45 5.09
C ASP A 162 -12.92 5.98 4.65
N LEU A 163 -11.92 5.11 4.70
CA LEU A 163 -10.52 5.47 4.45
C LEU A 163 -10.33 6.03 3.04
N THR A 164 -10.92 5.38 2.04
CA THR A 164 -10.84 5.83 0.63
C THR A 164 -11.60 7.16 0.43
N THR A 165 -12.72 7.35 1.11
CA THR A 165 -13.52 8.58 1.11
C THR A 165 -12.75 9.76 1.68
N LEU A 166 -12.16 9.61 2.87
CA LEU A 166 -11.43 10.66 3.57
C LEU A 166 -10.19 11.11 2.78
N VAL A 167 -9.38 10.15 2.33
CA VAL A 167 -8.14 10.41 1.58
C VAL A 167 -8.41 11.16 0.27
N LYS A 168 -9.46 10.74 -0.47
CA LYS A 168 -9.87 11.42 -1.72
C LYS A 168 -10.43 12.82 -1.46
N ALA A 169 -11.25 13.02 -0.43
CA ALA A 169 -11.82 14.34 -0.12
C ALA A 169 -10.78 15.39 0.29
N HIS A 170 -9.76 14.97 1.03
CA HIS A 170 -8.64 15.83 1.43
C HIS A 170 -7.54 15.92 0.37
N ASN A 171 -7.63 15.18 -0.73
CA ASN A 171 -6.60 15.07 -1.77
C ASN A 171 -5.20 14.75 -1.20
N THR A 172 -5.16 13.78 -0.27
CA THR A 172 -3.94 13.27 0.36
C THR A 172 -3.63 11.85 -0.14
N GLN A 173 -2.52 11.26 0.33
CA GLN A 173 -2.21 9.84 0.07
C GLN A 173 -2.68 8.92 1.22
N ARG A 174 -2.87 9.48 2.42
CA ARG A 174 -3.26 8.79 3.65
C ARG A 174 -3.88 9.79 4.66
N PRO A 175 -4.60 9.34 5.69
CA PRO A 175 -5.28 10.23 6.64
C PRO A 175 -4.31 11.09 7.47
N MET A 176 -4.71 12.34 7.72
CA MET A 176 -3.98 13.24 8.61
C MET A 176 -3.81 12.70 10.03
N VAL A 177 -4.77 11.94 10.55
CA VAL A 177 -4.67 11.28 11.87
C VAL A 177 -3.46 10.34 11.92
N VAL A 178 -3.26 9.56 10.86
CA VAL A 178 -2.17 8.59 10.77
C VAL A 178 -0.83 9.34 10.70
N ASP A 179 -0.72 10.37 9.88
CA ASP A 179 0.49 11.19 9.77
C ASP A 179 0.84 11.94 11.06
N ILE A 180 -0.14 12.60 11.67
CA ILE A 180 0.05 13.46 12.84
C ILE A 180 0.36 12.62 14.07
N CYS A 181 -0.38 11.53 14.32
CA CYS A 181 -0.09 10.62 15.43
C CYS A 181 1.26 9.91 15.27
N ILE A 182 1.59 9.37 14.09
CA ILE A 182 2.89 8.70 13.86
C ILE A 182 4.04 9.69 14.06
N ARG A 183 3.93 10.91 13.55
CA ARG A 183 4.95 11.96 13.74
C ARG A 183 5.18 12.28 15.23
N GLU A 184 4.11 12.40 16.02
CA GLU A 184 4.20 12.65 17.46
C GLU A 184 4.81 11.45 18.22
N ILE A 185 4.41 10.22 17.86
CA ILE A 185 4.94 8.98 18.45
C ILE A 185 6.42 8.78 18.09
N GLU A 186 6.84 9.11 16.87
CA GLU A 186 8.26 9.07 16.49
C GLU A 186 9.09 10.14 17.21
N ALA A 187 8.52 11.33 17.46
CA ALA A 187 9.23 12.43 18.10
C ALA A 187 9.57 12.17 19.58
N ARG A 188 8.71 11.47 20.34
CA ARG A 188 8.89 11.26 21.80
C ARG A 188 8.58 9.86 22.34
N GLY A 189 8.01 8.96 21.55
CA GLY A 189 7.44 7.69 22.01
C GLY A 189 8.27 6.43 21.77
N LEU A 190 9.22 6.43 20.83
CA LEU A 190 9.89 5.20 20.36
C LEU A 190 10.63 4.38 21.44
N LYS A 191 11.01 5.01 22.55
CA LYS A 191 11.70 4.38 23.69
C LYS A 191 10.81 4.16 24.92
N SER A 192 9.51 4.48 24.83
CA SER A 192 8.56 4.25 25.93
C SER A 192 8.32 2.75 26.10
N GLU A 193 8.51 2.24 27.32
CA GLU A 193 8.26 0.83 27.60
C GLU A 193 6.81 0.43 27.26
N GLY A 194 6.65 -0.67 26.53
CA GLY A 194 5.35 -1.19 26.12
C GLY A 194 4.56 -0.26 25.20
N ILE A 195 5.22 0.60 24.42
CA ILE A 195 4.55 1.45 23.41
C ILE A 195 3.56 0.63 22.56
N TYR A 196 2.37 1.18 22.30
CA TYR A 196 1.19 0.50 21.75
C TYR A 196 0.55 -0.61 22.60
N ARG A 197 1.29 -1.35 23.45
CA ARG A 197 0.74 -2.35 24.37
C ARG A 197 0.04 -1.69 25.56
N VAL A 198 0.67 -0.69 26.17
CA VAL A 198 0.08 0.12 27.24
C VAL A 198 -1.05 0.99 26.68
N SER A 199 -2.06 1.23 27.50
CA SER A 199 -3.19 2.11 27.16
C SER A 199 -3.14 3.37 28.02
N GLY A 200 -3.25 4.53 27.39
CA GLY A 200 -3.50 5.78 28.10
C GLY A 200 -4.96 5.86 28.59
N PHE A 201 -5.30 6.97 29.25
CA PHE A 201 -6.67 7.21 29.73
C PHE A 201 -7.67 7.30 28.57
N THR A 202 -8.74 6.49 28.62
CA THR A 202 -9.76 6.40 27.57
C THR A 202 -10.43 7.75 27.27
N GLU A 203 -10.66 8.57 28.30
CA GLU A 203 -11.26 9.91 28.15
C GLU A 203 -10.39 10.80 27.26
N HIS A 204 -9.10 10.91 27.55
CA HIS A 204 -8.15 11.66 26.70
C HIS A 204 -7.98 11.08 25.29
N ILE A 205 -8.16 9.75 25.12
CA ILE A 205 -8.12 9.11 23.79
C ILE A 205 -9.33 9.55 22.94
N GLU A 206 -10.53 9.63 23.53
CA GLU A 206 -11.71 10.17 22.86
C GLU A 206 -11.60 11.69 22.65
N ASP A 207 -10.96 12.45 23.56
CA ASP A 207 -10.68 13.88 23.38
C ASP A 207 -9.80 14.14 22.14
N VAL A 208 -8.73 13.36 21.94
CA VAL A 208 -7.87 13.46 20.74
C VAL A 208 -8.68 13.17 19.47
N LYS A 209 -9.55 12.16 19.49
CA LYS A 209 -10.47 11.85 18.39
C LYS A 209 -11.43 13.00 18.12
N MET A 210 -12.00 13.62 19.16
CA MET A 210 -12.86 14.79 19.04
C MET A 210 -12.12 16.02 18.51
N ALA A 211 -10.83 16.18 18.84
CA ALA A 211 -9.97 17.22 18.27
C ALA A 211 -9.77 17.01 16.76
N PHE A 212 -9.46 15.79 16.31
CA PHE A 212 -9.37 15.48 14.87
C PHE A 212 -10.71 15.64 14.14
N ASP A 213 -11.82 15.19 14.71
CA ASP A 213 -13.16 15.33 14.12
C ASP A 213 -13.58 16.80 13.94
N ARG A 214 -13.10 17.71 14.80
CA ARG A 214 -13.44 19.14 14.80
C ARG A 214 -12.46 20.00 14.00
N ASP A 215 -11.16 19.80 14.22
CA ASP A 215 -10.09 20.69 13.75
C ASP A 215 -9.26 20.09 12.59
N GLY A 216 -9.43 18.79 12.31
CA GLY A 216 -8.73 18.08 11.24
C GLY A 216 -7.21 18.14 11.40
N GLU A 217 -6.52 18.62 10.36
CA GLU A 217 -5.06 18.81 10.35
C GLU A 217 -4.56 19.81 11.41
N LYS A 218 -5.45 20.64 11.99
CA LYS A 218 -5.10 21.64 13.01
C LYS A 218 -5.27 21.14 14.44
N ALA A 219 -5.64 19.87 14.64
CA ALA A 219 -5.75 19.28 15.97
C ALA A 219 -4.40 19.30 16.70
N ASP A 220 -4.34 19.96 17.85
CA ASP A 220 -3.16 19.95 18.72
C ASP A 220 -3.18 18.68 19.57
N ILE A 221 -2.22 17.80 19.31
CA ILE A 221 -1.97 16.56 20.07
C ILE A 221 -0.61 16.56 20.77
N SER A 222 -0.01 17.74 20.94
CA SER A 222 1.35 17.90 21.46
C SER A 222 1.50 17.42 22.91
N ALA A 223 2.74 17.13 23.30
CA ALA A 223 3.12 16.80 24.67
C ALA A 223 2.66 17.82 25.74
N ASN A 224 2.34 19.07 25.37
CA ASN A 224 1.81 20.07 26.29
C ASN A 224 0.36 19.79 26.70
N ILE A 225 -0.44 19.21 25.81
CA ILE A 225 -1.86 18.86 26.07
C ILE A 225 -1.95 17.39 26.52
N TYR A 226 -1.20 16.49 25.87
CA TYR A 226 -1.23 15.05 26.17
C TYR A 226 0.19 14.52 26.49
N PRO A 227 0.68 14.71 27.73
CA PRO A 227 2.03 14.27 28.13
C PRO A 227 2.24 12.76 27.99
N ASP A 228 1.24 11.95 28.33
CA ASP A 228 1.29 10.49 28.14
C ASP A 228 1.16 10.12 26.65
N ILE A 229 2.20 9.51 26.09
CA ILE A 229 2.20 9.07 24.69
C ILE A 229 1.24 7.91 24.42
N ASN A 230 0.82 7.18 25.46
CA ASN A 230 -0.13 6.08 25.31
C ASN A 230 -1.56 6.57 25.00
N ILE A 231 -1.83 7.86 25.19
CA ILE A 231 -3.01 8.54 24.66
C ILE A 231 -2.94 8.61 23.13
N ILE A 232 -1.80 9.00 22.56
CA ILE A 232 -1.63 9.15 21.10
C ILE A 232 -1.59 7.79 20.40
N THR A 233 -0.89 6.80 20.97
CA THR A 233 -0.97 5.41 20.44
C THR A 233 -2.38 4.83 20.59
N GLY A 234 -3.09 5.17 21.67
CA GLY A 234 -4.50 4.84 21.88
C GLY A 234 -5.40 5.42 20.78
N ALA A 235 -5.26 6.72 20.49
CA ALA A 235 -6.02 7.42 19.47
C ALA A 235 -5.75 6.90 18.05
N LEU A 236 -4.49 6.53 17.74
CA LEU A 236 -4.13 5.90 16.47
C LEU A 236 -4.72 4.49 16.33
N LYS A 237 -4.66 3.67 17.38
CA LYS A 237 -5.34 2.35 17.41
C LYS A 237 -6.86 2.50 17.26
N LEU A 238 -7.46 3.47 17.94
CA LEU A 238 -8.89 3.78 17.84
C LEU A 238 -9.26 4.20 16.42
N TYR A 239 -8.43 4.98 15.73
CA TYR A 239 -8.70 5.41 14.35
C TYR A 239 -8.89 4.21 13.41
N PHE A 240 -7.95 3.27 13.43
CA PHE A 240 -8.04 2.05 12.62
C PHE A 240 -9.25 1.18 12.99
N ARG A 241 -9.55 1.04 14.29
CA ARG A 241 -10.69 0.27 14.78
C ARG A 241 -12.03 0.89 14.39
N ASP A 242 -12.13 2.22 14.36
CA ASP A 242 -13.34 2.98 14.04
C ASP A 242 -13.61 3.06 12.53
N LEU A 243 -12.67 2.65 11.66
CA LEU A 243 -12.90 2.61 10.20
C LEU A 243 -14.10 1.70 9.84
N PRO A 244 -15.02 2.12 8.96
CA PRO A 244 -16.13 1.28 8.48
C PRO A 244 -15.65 0.01 7.76
N ILE A 245 -14.58 0.11 6.97
CA ILE A 245 -13.89 -1.01 6.35
C ILE A 245 -12.49 -1.08 6.98
N PRO A 246 -12.05 -2.23 7.52
CA PRO A 246 -10.74 -2.35 8.15
C PRO A 246 -9.61 -2.10 7.13
N VAL A 247 -8.43 -1.68 7.59
CA VAL A 247 -7.33 -1.32 6.65
C VAL A 247 -6.92 -2.52 5.81
N ILE A 248 -6.86 -3.73 6.39
CA ILE A 248 -6.91 -4.99 5.63
C ILE A 248 -8.39 -5.31 5.41
N THR A 249 -8.86 -5.13 4.17
CA THR A 249 -10.29 -5.15 3.83
C THR A 249 -10.94 -6.53 4.01
N TYR A 250 -12.26 -6.56 4.16
CA TYR A 250 -13.04 -7.81 4.21
C TYR A 250 -12.79 -8.71 2.97
N ASP A 251 -12.64 -8.12 1.78
CA ASP A 251 -12.39 -8.83 0.52
C ASP A 251 -10.98 -9.46 0.42
N THR A 252 -10.04 -8.99 1.24
CA THR A 252 -8.66 -9.51 1.31
C THR A 252 -8.41 -10.34 2.56
N TYR A 253 -9.23 -10.20 3.62
CA TYR A 253 -9.10 -10.91 4.90
C TYR A 253 -8.88 -12.42 4.72
N SER A 254 -9.79 -13.12 4.02
CA SER A 254 -9.70 -14.58 3.86
C SER A 254 -8.44 -15.01 3.11
N LYS A 255 -8.04 -14.25 2.08
CA LYS A 255 -6.83 -14.51 1.29
C LYS A 255 -5.56 -14.34 2.13
N PHE A 256 -5.51 -13.33 3.00
CA PHE A 256 -4.42 -13.16 3.95
C PHE A 256 -4.34 -14.32 4.95
N ILE A 257 -5.49 -14.79 5.47
CA ILE A 257 -5.55 -15.95 6.37
C ILE A 257 -5.07 -17.23 5.68
N GLU A 258 -5.44 -17.47 4.42
CA GLU A 258 -4.91 -18.62 3.66
C GLU A 258 -3.40 -18.49 3.38
N ALA A 259 -2.90 -17.31 3.01
CA ALA A 259 -1.47 -17.08 2.86
C ALA A 259 -0.71 -17.39 4.18
N ALA A 260 -1.25 -16.95 5.32
CA ALA A 260 -0.66 -17.20 6.64
C ALA A 260 -0.63 -18.68 7.07
N LYS A 261 -1.44 -19.56 6.44
CA LYS A 261 -1.43 -21.01 6.67
C LYS A 261 -0.32 -21.73 5.90
N ILE A 262 0.31 -21.10 4.92
CA ILE A 262 1.40 -21.71 4.13
C ILE A 262 2.61 -21.95 5.04
N SER A 263 3.07 -23.21 5.11
CA SER A 263 4.19 -23.60 6.00
C SER A 263 5.54 -23.03 5.55
N ASN A 264 5.84 -23.09 4.25
CA ASN A 264 7.08 -22.56 3.67
C ASN A 264 7.11 -21.03 3.82
N ALA A 265 8.18 -20.49 4.40
CA ALA A 265 8.30 -19.05 4.67
C ALA A 265 8.40 -18.20 3.40
N ASP A 266 9.11 -18.67 2.37
CA ASP A 266 9.28 -17.93 1.11
C ASP A 266 7.97 -17.87 0.32
N GLU A 267 7.29 -19.02 0.20
CA GLU A 267 5.97 -19.12 -0.46
C GLU A 267 4.90 -18.33 0.31
N ARG A 268 4.93 -18.35 1.64
CA ARG A 268 4.06 -17.53 2.49
C ARG A 268 4.28 -16.04 2.25
N LEU A 269 5.54 -15.60 2.13
CA LEU A 269 5.86 -14.20 1.87
C LEU A 269 5.42 -13.77 0.46
N GLU A 270 5.61 -14.63 -0.55
CA GLU A 270 5.11 -14.37 -1.92
C GLU A 270 3.57 -14.28 -1.96
N ALA A 271 2.86 -15.19 -1.29
CA ALA A 271 1.40 -15.13 -1.18
C ALA A 271 0.90 -13.90 -0.40
N VAL A 272 1.56 -13.50 0.70
CA VAL A 272 1.23 -12.27 1.44
C VAL A 272 1.39 -11.03 0.55
N HIS A 273 2.45 -10.97 -0.26
CA HIS A 273 2.66 -9.89 -1.24
C HIS A 273 1.59 -9.88 -2.33
N GLU A 274 1.23 -11.03 -2.90
CA GLU A 274 0.16 -11.11 -3.90
C GLU A 274 -1.18 -10.58 -3.35
N VAL A 275 -1.51 -10.85 -2.09
CA VAL A 275 -2.74 -10.33 -1.46
C VAL A 275 -2.62 -8.84 -1.09
N LEU A 276 -1.45 -8.35 -0.67
CA LEU A 276 -1.22 -6.91 -0.46
C LEU A 276 -1.54 -6.08 -1.70
N MET A 277 -1.16 -6.57 -2.89
CA MET A 277 -1.44 -5.91 -4.17
C MET A 277 -2.93 -5.88 -4.57
N LEU A 278 -3.81 -6.55 -3.82
CA LEU A 278 -5.26 -6.50 -4.00
C LEU A 278 -5.95 -5.45 -3.10
N LEU A 279 -5.22 -4.79 -2.19
CA LEU A 279 -5.78 -3.74 -1.36
C LEU A 279 -6.10 -2.47 -2.18
N PRO A 280 -7.18 -1.74 -1.87
CA PRO A 280 -7.42 -0.43 -2.45
C PRO A 280 -6.24 0.53 -2.18
N PRO A 281 -5.88 1.46 -3.09
CA PRO A 281 -4.66 2.26 -2.95
C PRO A 281 -4.53 3.03 -1.63
N ALA A 282 -5.64 3.61 -1.13
CA ALA A 282 -5.66 4.31 0.17
C ALA A 282 -5.42 3.36 1.36
N HIS A 283 -5.85 2.10 1.26
CA HIS A 283 -5.60 1.06 2.26
C HIS A 283 -4.14 0.60 2.21
N TYR A 284 -3.61 0.34 1.02
CA TYR A 284 -2.21 -0.05 0.80
C TYR A 284 -1.23 1.00 1.33
N GLU A 285 -1.35 2.27 0.90
CA GLU A 285 -0.43 3.33 1.35
C GLU A 285 -0.53 3.64 2.85
N THR A 286 -1.73 3.54 3.42
CA THR A 286 -1.91 3.72 4.88
C THR A 286 -1.29 2.55 5.66
N LEU A 287 -1.49 1.31 5.19
CA LEU A 287 -0.87 0.11 5.80
C LEU A 287 0.65 0.17 5.70
N ARG A 288 1.19 0.49 4.52
CA ARG A 288 2.62 0.67 4.25
C ARG A 288 3.26 1.65 5.22
N TYR A 289 2.68 2.84 5.36
CA TYR A 289 3.21 3.87 6.26
C TYR A 289 3.14 3.46 7.74
N LEU A 290 2.11 2.73 8.14
CA LEU A 290 2.04 2.12 9.48
C LEU A 290 3.12 1.05 9.68
N MET A 291 3.36 0.17 8.71
CA MET A 291 4.40 -0.88 8.82
C MET A 291 5.81 -0.27 8.92
N ILE A 292 6.12 0.78 8.14
CA ILE A 292 7.38 1.55 8.26
C ILE A 292 7.55 2.09 9.69
N HIS A 293 6.49 2.64 10.27
CA HIS A 293 6.51 3.15 11.63
C HIS A 293 6.74 2.02 12.66
N LEU A 294 6.01 0.91 12.55
CA LEU A 294 6.13 -0.22 13.46
C LEU A 294 7.51 -0.91 13.34
N LYS A 295 8.12 -0.94 12.15
CA LYS A 295 9.53 -1.37 11.98
C LYS A 295 10.48 -0.49 12.80
N LYS A 296 10.33 0.84 12.81
CA LYS A 296 11.14 1.73 13.67
C LYS A 296 10.91 1.47 15.16
N VAL A 297 9.70 1.08 15.56
CA VAL A 297 9.42 0.67 16.95
C VAL A 297 10.22 -0.59 17.30
N THR A 298 10.23 -1.62 16.46
CA THR A 298 11.00 -2.85 16.72
C THR A 298 12.51 -2.60 16.74
N MET A 299 13.03 -1.64 15.96
CA MET A 299 14.44 -1.21 16.04
C MET A 299 14.83 -0.61 17.41
N ASN A 300 13.86 -0.24 18.24
CA ASN A 300 14.06 0.27 19.61
C ASN A 300 13.65 -0.76 20.69
N GLU A 301 13.48 -2.05 20.35
CA GLU A 301 13.06 -3.11 21.28
C GLU A 301 13.86 -3.16 22.60
N LYS A 302 15.16 -2.83 22.56
CA LYS A 302 16.02 -2.81 23.75
C LYS A 302 15.56 -1.83 24.84
N ASP A 303 14.89 -0.75 24.44
CA ASP A 303 14.35 0.26 25.35
C ASP A 303 12.84 0.07 25.56
N ASN A 304 12.09 -0.21 24.49
CA ASN A 304 10.62 -0.25 24.54
C ASN A 304 9.99 -1.64 24.78
N LEU A 305 10.77 -2.73 24.66
CA LEU A 305 10.35 -4.13 24.84
C LEU A 305 9.28 -4.64 23.83
N MET A 306 9.19 -4.03 22.64
CA MET A 306 8.18 -4.31 21.61
C MET A 306 8.80 -4.78 20.27
N ASN A 307 8.94 -6.09 20.09
CA ASN A 307 9.19 -6.72 18.79
C ASN A 307 7.92 -6.83 17.92
N ALA A 308 8.10 -7.33 16.69
CA ALA A 308 7.04 -7.55 15.71
C ALA A 308 5.97 -8.55 16.19
N GLU A 309 6.35 -9.56 16.97
CA GLU A 309 5.40 -10.52 17.56
C GLU A 309 4.47 -9.83 18.58
N ASN A 310 5.04 -9.05 19.50
CA ASN A 310 4.32 -8.26 20.49
C ASN A 310 3.40 -7.21 19.83
N LEU A 311 3.88 -6.53 18.79
CA LEU A 311 3.06 -5.58 18.02
C LEU A 311 1.95 -6.29 17.22
N GLY A 312 2.21 -7.49 16.69
CA GLY A 312 1.22 -8.32 16.02
C GLY A 312 0.04 -8.69 16.90
N ILE A 313 0.25 -8.91 18.21
CA ILE A 313 -0.84 -9.14 19.18
C ILE A 313 -1.75 -7.92 19.28
N VAL A 314 -1.18 -6.71 19.30
CA VAL A 314 -1.93 -5.45 19.44
C VAL A 314 -2.65 -5.09 18.14
N PHE A 315 -1.96 -5.22 17.01
CA PHE A 315 -2.44 -4.72 15.72
C PHE A 315 -3.22 -5.73 14.89
N GLY A 316 -3.03 -7.04 15.06
CA GLY A 316 -3.82 -8.09 14.39
C GLY A 316 -5.34 -7.82 14.44
N PRO A 317 -5.97 -7.77 15.62
CA PRO A 317 -7.40 -7.49 15.77
C PRO A 317 -7.78 -6.00 15.57
N THR A 318 -6.80 -5.11 15.42
CA THR A 318 -7.03 -3.68 15.15
C THR A 318 -7.10 -3.39 13.65
N LEU A 319 -6.30 -4.10 12.84
CA LEU A 319 -6.16 -3.88 11.40
C LEU A 319 -6.99 -4.85 10.55
N MET A 320 -7.39 -6.00 11.13
CA MET A 320 -8.18 -7.05 10.49
C MET A 320 -9.47 -7.30 11.27
N ARG A 321 -10.58 -7.55 10.55
CA ARG A 321 -11.84 -8.04 11.13
C ARG A 321 -12.42 -9.13 10.22
N PRO A 322 -12.88 -10.27 10.75
CA PRO A 322 -13.55 -11.28 9.94
C PRO A 322 -14.86 -10.71 9.35
N PRO A 323 -15.30 -11.18 8.16
CA PRO A 323 -16.54 -10.71 7.53
C PRO A 323 -17.81 -11.33 8.14
N GLU A 324 -17.69 -12.39 8.94
CA GLU A 324 -18.81 -13.08 9.60
C GLU A 324 -18.60 -13.10 11.13
N ASP A 325 -19.66 -12.82 11.90
CA ASP A 325 -19.68 -12.84 13.38
C ASP A 325 -19.63 -14.26 13.98
N SER A 326 -18.95 -15.21 13.32
CA SER A 326 -18.68 -16.53 13.86
C SER A 326 -17.58 -16.44 14.92
N THR A 327 -17.97 -16.54 16.19
CA THR A 327 -17.05 -16.48 17.33
C THR A 327 -15.97 -17.57 17.26
N LEU A 328 -16.31 -18.77 16.80
CA LEU A 328 -15.37 -19.88 16.60
C LEU A 328 -14.34 -19.58 15.52
N THR A 329 -14.77 -19.06 14.37
CA THR A 329 -13.87 -18.69 13.26
C THR A 329 -12.94 -17.55 13.69
N THR A 330 -13.49 -16.55 14.38
CA THR A 330 -12.73 -15.43 14.95
C THR A 330 -11.61 -15.93 15.86
N LEU A 331 -11.92 -16.80 16.83
CA LEU A 331 -10.94 -17.35 17.78
C LEU A 331 -9.84 -18.17 17.10
N HIS A 332 -10.19 -18.98 16.10
CA HIS A 332 -9.22 -19.78 15.34
C HIS A 332 -8.26 -18.92 14.51
N ASP A 333 -8.76 -17.79 13.99
CA ASP A 333 -8.02 -16.92 13.09
C ASP A 333 -7.15 -15.87 13.79
N MET A 334 -7.39 -15.55 15.08
CA MET A 334 -6.59 -14.55 15.82
C MET A 334 -5.08 -14.81 15.72
N ARG A 335 -4.66 -16.09 15.75
CA ARG A 335 -3.24 -16.47 15.61
C ARG A 335 -2.66 -16.10 14.25
N TYR A 336 -3.47 -16.19 13.19
CA TYR A 336 -3.07 -15.82 11.83
C TYR A 336 -3.10 -14.31 11.65
N GLN A 337 -4.09 -13.60 12.21
CA GLN A 337 -4.11 -12.12 12.21
C GLN A 337 -2.84 -11.53 12.87
N LYS A 338 -2.44 -12.07 14.03
CA LYS A 338 -1.16 -11.75 14.68
C LYS A 338 0.03 -12.02 13.75
N LEU A 339 0.09 -13.23 13.18
CA LEU A 339 1.20 -13.67 12.33
C LEU A 339 1.33 -12.82 11.05
N ILE A 340 0.22 -12.43 10.42
CA ILE A 340 0.21 -11.56 9.24
C ILE A 340 0.84 -10.22 9.59
N VAL A 341 0.37 -9.55 10.65
CA VAL A 341 0.95 -8.26 11.06
C VAL A 341 2.42 -8.40 11.46
N GLN A 342 2.82 -9.48 12.12
CA GLN A 342 4.23 -9.77 12.39
C GLN A 342 5.05 -9.87 11.09
N ILE A 343 4.61 -10.65 10.10
CA ILE A 343 5.28 -10.80 8.80
C ILE A 343 5.38 -9.45 8.07
N LEU A 344 4.31 -8.65 8.08
CA LEU A 344 4.27 -7.32 7.47
C LEU A 344 5.26 -6.34 8.11
N ILE A 345 5.46 -6.40 9.44
CA ILE A 345 6.46 -5.59 10.15
C ILE A 345 7.87 -6.12 9.88
N GLU A 346 8.08 -7.44 9.95
CA GLU A 346 9.40 -8.06 9.79
C GLU A 346 9.98 -7.85 8.39
N ASN A 347 9.13 -7.90 7.36
CA ASN A 347 9.54 -7.88 5.94
C ASN A 347 9.08 -6.60 5.20
N GLU A 348 8.81 -5.53 5.94
CA GLU A 348 8.31 -4.25 5.40
C GLU A 348 9.12 -3.75 4.19
N ASP A 349 10.45 -3.77 4.31
CA ASP A 349 11.41 -3.29 3.30
C ASP A 349 11.48 -4.12 2.00
N VAL A 350 10.76 -5.25 1.96
CA VAL A 350 10.68 -6.19 0.84
C VAL A 350 9.26 -6.27 0.26
N LEU A 351 8.23 -6.01 1.09
CA LEU A 351 6.81 -6.09 0.71
C LEU A 351 6.23 -4.78 0.16
N PHE A 352 6.94 -3.67 0.33
CA PHE A 352 6.48 -2.30 0.09
C PHE A 352 7.55 -1.39 -0.54
#